data_AF-A0A941JNZ5-F1
#
_entry.id   AF-A0A941JNZ5-F1
#
_cell.length_a   1.000
_cell.length_b   1.000
_cell.length_c   1.000
_cell.angle_alpha   90.00
_cell.angle_beta   90.00
_cell.angle_gamma   90.00
#
_symmetry.space_group_name_H-M   'P 1'
#
loop_
_entity.id
_entity.type
_entity.pdbx_description
1 polymer ?
#
loop_
_entity_poly.entity_id
_entity_poly.type
_entity_poly.pdbx_seq_one_letter_code
_entity_poly.pdbx_strand_id
1 'polypeptide(L)' 'ADYLIPKPFDPRLIVRIAPAVAKAAMEGGVATRPLADLEAYEEQLQQFVYHSGAFMKPLFSAAKRIVR' A
#
# COMPACT_ATOMS: atom_id res chain seq x y z
N ALA A 1 -7.32 -23.31 -9.82
CA ALA A 1 -5.99 -22.97 -10.37
C ALA A 1 -5.38 -21.95 -9.42
N ASP A 2 -4.42 -22.38 -8.62
CA ASP A 2 -3.69 -21.50 -7.71
C ASP A 2 -2.81 -20.55 -8.53
N TYR A 3 -2.99 -19.25 -8.29
CA TYR A 3 -2.20 -18.23 -8.98
C TYR A 3 -0.79 -18.21 -8.39
N LEU A 4 0.22 -18.47 -9.23
CA LEU A 4 1.64 -18.36 -8.84
C LEU A 4 2.02 -16.91 -8.53
N ILE A 5 1.46 -15.96 -9.28
CA ILE A 5 1.69 -14.53 -9.08
C ILE A 5 0.43 -13.94 -8.43
N PRO A 6 0.56 -13.20 -7.32
CA PRO A 6 -0.58 -12.59 -6.67
C PRO A 6 -1.27 -11.58 -7.59
N LYS A 7 -2.55 -11.30 -7.35
CA LYS A 7 -3.30 -10.35 -8.18
C LYS A 7 -2.70 -8.94 -8.07
N PRO A 8 -2.72 -8.13 -9.14
CA PRO A 8 -2.09 -6.79 -9.17
C PRO A 8 -2.50 -5.84 -8.03
N PHE A 9 -3.70 -6.02 -7.46
CA PHE A 9 -4.26 -5.19 -6.39
C PHE A 9 -4.57 -5.99 -5.13
N ASP A 10 -3.83 -7.06 -4.86
CA ASP A 10 -3.93 -7.76 -3.58
C ASP A 10 -3.46 -6.83 -2.44
N PRO A 11 -4.34 -6.47 -1.48
CA PRO A 11 -4.00 -5.51 -0.41
C PRO A 11 -2.82 -5.95 0.46
N ARG A 12 -2.52 -7.25 0.50
CA ARG A 12 -1.40 -7.81 1.27
C ARG A 12 -0.05 -7.47 0.65
N LEU A 13 -0.01 -7.11 -0.64
CA LEU A 13 1.24 -6.82 -1.34
C LEU A 13 1.84 -5.49 -0.92
N ILE A 14 1.06 -4.43 -0.77
CA ILE A 14 1.62 -3.10 -0.47
C ILE A 14 2.31 -3.07 0.90
N VAL A 15 1.73 -3.74 1.90
CA VAL A 15 2.29 -3.85 3.26
C VAL A 15 3.58 -4.68 3.28
N ARG A 16 3.82 -5.56 2.30
CA ARG A 16 4.99 -6.44 2.29
C ARG A 16 6.07 -6.02 1.30
N ILE A 17 5.68 -5.50 0.14
CA ILE A 17 6.58 -5.09 -0.93
C ILE A 17 7.18 -3.72 -0.64
N ALA A 18 6.38 -2.74 -0.22
CA ALA A 18 6.87 -1.38 -0.04
C ALA A 18 7.97 -1.26 1.03
N PRO A 19 7.87 -1.88 2.22
CA PRO A 19 8.95 -1.86 3.21
C PRO A 19 10.21 -2.59 2.73
N ALA A 20 10.05 -3.71 2.03
CA ALA A 20 11.18 -4.47 1.49
C ALA A 20 11.97 -3.66 0.45
N VAL A 21 11.26 -2.94 -0.43
CA VAL A 21 11.87 -2.02 -1.40
C VAL A 21 12.54 -0.83 -0.70
N ALA A 22 11.88 -0.25 0.31
CA ALA A 22 12.44 0.85 1.08
C ALA A 22 13.74 0.44 1.79
N LYS A 23 13.75 -0.73 2.43
CA LYS A 23 14.93 -1.31 3.06
C LYS A 23 16.06 -1.53 2.04
N ALA A 24 15.78 -2.18 0.92
CA ALA A 24 16.77 -2.42 -0.12
C ALA A 24 17.33 -1.11 -0.70
N ALA A 25 16.49 -0.08 -0.86
CA ALA A 25 16.91 1.23 -1.32
C ALA A 25 17.85 1.93 -0.31
N MET A 26 17.58 1.78 0.99
CA MET A 26 18.46 2.29 2.06
C MET A 26 19.80 1.55 2.09
N GLU A 27 19.77 0.21 2.04
CA GLU A 27 20.96 -0.64 2.02
C GLU A 27 21.81 -0.43 0.77
N GLY A 28 21.16 -0.20 -0.39
CA GLY A 28 21.82 0.08 -1.66
C GLY A 28 22.31 1.52 -1.81
N GLY A 29 22.07 2.40 -0.83
CA GLY A 29 22.50 3.81 -0.86
C GLY A 29 21.80 4.68 -1.91
N VAL A 30 20.75 4.17 -2.55
CA VAL A 30 19.95 4.91 -3.56
C VAL A 30 18.79 5.68 -2.92
N ALA A 31 18.48 5.41 -1.65
CA ALA A 31 17.45 6.12 -0.91
C ALA A 31 17.86 7.58 -0.66
N THR A 32 17.18 8.53 -1.31
CA THR A 32 17.35 9.96 -1.07
C THR A 32 16.71 10.44 0.24
N ARG A 33 15.80 9.63 0.79
CA ARG A 33 15.06 9.88 2.04
C ARG A 33 15.01 8.58 2.86
N PRO A 34 16.08 8.25 3.59
CA PRO A 34 16.10 7.07 4.44
C PRO A 34 15.06 7.19 5.56
N LEU A 35 14.44 6.06 5.91
CA LEU A 35 13.47 5.94 6.98
C LEU A 35 14.19 5.73 8.30
N ALA A 36 13.76 6.43 9.35
CA ALA A 36 14.31 6.26 10.70
C ALA A 36 13.78 4.97 11.37
N ASP A 37 12.55 4.58 11.03
CA ASP A 37 11.85 3.43 11.59
C ASP A 37 11.04 2.75 10.49
N LEU A 38 11.44 1.52 10.15
CA LEU A 38 10.77 0.69 9.14
C LEU A 38 9.47 0.08 9.68
N GLU A 39 9.40 -0.20 10.97
CA GLU A 39 8.24 -0.80 11.63
C GLU A 39 7.10 0.23 11.70
N ALA A 40 7.40 1.47 12.08
CA ALA A 40 6.44 2.57 12.02
C ALA A 40 5.93 2.83 10.59
N TYR A 41 6.80 2.68 9.58
CA TYR A 41 6.40 2.80 8.18
C TYR A 41 5.45 1.66 7.75
N GLU A 42 5.71 0.43 8.19
CA GLU A 42 4.81 -0.71 7.97
C GLU A 42 3.42 -0.47 8.59
N GLU A 43 3.37 0.03 9.82
CA GLU A 43 2.09 0.36 10.50
C GLU A 43 1.31 1.44 9.73
N GLN A 44 1.99 2.48 9.24
CA GLN A 44 1.36 3.51 8.41
C GLN A 44 0.75 2.93 7.13
N LEU A 45 1.46 2.01 6.47
CA LEU A 45 0.95 1.32 5.27
C LEU A 45 -0.26 0.45 5.58
N GLN A 46 -0.25 -0.28 6.71
CA GLN A 46 -1.41 -1.04 7.15
C GLN A 46 -2.63 -0.14 7.34
N GLN A 47 -2.47 0.96 8.07
CA GLN A 47 -3.55 1.93 8.28
C GLN A 47 -4.07 2.50 6.96
N PHE A 48 -3.18 2.87 6.04
CA PHE A 48 -3.53 3.39 4.72
C PHE A 48 -4.44 2.43 3.94
N VAL A 49 -4.10 1.14 3.88
CA VAL A 49 -4.88 0.12 3.16
C VAL A 49 -6.27 -0.08 3.76
N TYR A 50 -6.36 -0.16 5.09
CA TYR A 50 -7.63 -0.45 5.76
C TYR A 50 -8.56 0.77 5.85
N HIS A 51 -8.03 1.98 6.04
CA HIS A 51 -8.84 3.20 6.16
C HIS A 51 -9.38 3.67 4.81
N SER A 52 -8.56 3.61 3.77
CA SER A 52 -8.98 4.07 2.43
C SER A 52 -10.06 3.18 1.83
N GLY A 53 -10.00 1.86 2.02
CA GLY A 53 -11.01 0.94 1.47
C GLY A 53 -12.42 1.14 2.02
N ALA A 54 -12.56 1.34 3.33
CA ALA A 54 -13.86 1.50 3.99
C ALA A 54 -14.46 2.90 3.75
N PHE A 55 -13.64 3.95 3.79
CA PHE A 55 -14.09 5.33 3.58
C PHE A 55 -14.31 5.68 2.11
N MET A 56 -13.43 5.24 1.20
CA MET A 56 -13.49 5.66 -0.20
C MET A 56 -14.58 4.94 -1.00
N LYS A 57 -14.92 3.68 -0.67
CA LYS A 57 -15.99 2.93 -1.35
C LYS A 57 -17.34 3.67 -1.43
N PRO A 58 -17.92 4.17 -0.32
CA PRO A 58 -19.17 4.91 -0.36
C PRO A 58 -19.02 6.25 -1.11
N LEU A 59 -17.87 6.93 -1.00
CA LEU A 59 -17.60 8.17 -1.73
C LEU A 59 -17.57 7.96 -3.24
N PHE A 60 -16.85 6.94 -3.73
CA PHE A 60 -16.85 6.58 -5.15
C PHE A 60 -18.23 6.14 -5.66
N SER A 61 -19.00 5.42 -4.83
CA SER A 61 -20.39 5.03 -5.15
C SER A 61 -21.34 6.23 -5.25
N ALA A 62 -21.18 7.23 -4.39
CA ALA A 62 -21.91 8.50 -4.47
C ALA A 62 -21.51 9.29 -5.73
N ALA A 63 -20.22 9.44 -6.03
CA ALA A 63 -19.74 10.14 -7.22
C ALA A 63 -20.25 9.49 -8.52
N LYS A 64 -20.23 8.15 -8.63
CA LYS A 64 -20.78 7.42 -9.79
C LYS A 64 -22.27 7.67 -10.03
N ARG A 65 -23.05 7.98 -8.99
CA ARG A 65 -24.48 8.32 -9.12
C ARG A 65 -24.71 9.72 -9.67
N ILE A 66 -23.78 10.65 -9.43
CA ILE A 66 -23.88 12.05 -9.87
C ILE A 66 -23.44 12.19 -11.34
N VAL A 67 -22.50 11.36 -11.80
CA VAL A 67 -21.95 11.40 -13.18
C VAL A 67 -22.78 10.54 -14.16
N ARG A 68 -23.99 10.12 -13.78
CA ARG A 68 -24.86 9.31 -14.64
C ARG A 68 -25.88 10.16 -15.37
#